data_AF-A0A482XQR7-F1
#
_entry.id   AF-A0A482XQR7-F1
#
_cell.length_a   1.000
_cell.length_b   1.000
_cell.length_c   1.000
_cell.angle_alpha   90.00
_cell.angle_beta   90.00
_cell.angle_gamma   90.00
#
_symmetry.space_group_name_H-M   'P 1'
#
loop_
_entity.id
_entity.type
_entity.pdbx_description
1 polymer ?
#
loop_
_entity_poly.entity_id
_entity_poly.type
_entity_poly.pdbx_seq_one_letter_code
_entity_poly.pdbx_strand_id
1 'polypeptide(L)'
;MKVALICLASVCMFVLAEAQYGYGNLDHGHHEDYPHEPAHYTFEYKVHDPHTHDVKSQHEIRSGDDVKGYYSLVEPDGSVREVHYTADKHNGFNAVVHHKPRHY
;
A
#
# COMPACT_ATOMS: atom_id res chain seq x y z
N MET A 1 -7.51 -12.82 47.66
CA MET A 1 -6.35 -12.37 48.47
C MET A 1 -5.11 -12.50 47.61
N LYS A 2 -4.38 -11.37 47.47
CA LYS A 2 -2.95 -11.14 47.14
C LYS A 2 -2.16 -12.33 46.57
N VAL A 3 -1.43 -12.18 45.44
CA VAL A 3 0.04 -11.89 45.33
C VAL A 3 0.41 -12.29 43.88
N ALA A 4 1.33 -11.73 43.09
CA ALA A 4 2.21 -10.57 43.15
C ALA A 4 2.62 -10.18 41.70
N LEU A 5 2.97 -8.90 41.55
CA LEU A 5 3.79 -8.36 40.48
C LEU A 5 5.16 -9.07 40.49
N ILE A 6 5.61 -9.59 39.33
CA ILE A 6 7.03 -9.87 39.10
C ILE A 6 7.47 -8.99 37.92
N CYS A 7 8.33 -8.03 38.26
CA CYS A 7 9.06 -7.16 37.36
C CYS A 7 9.75 -7.92 36.23
N LEU A 8 9.50 -7.53 34.97
CA LEU A 8 10.38 -7.82 33.83
C LEU A 8 11.09 -6.55 33.38
N ALA A 9 11.76 -5.89 34.32
CA ALA A 9 12.79 -4.88 34.07
C ALA A 9 14.20 -5.51 34.16
N SER A 10 14.37 -6.77 33.73
CA SER A 10 15.60 -7.55 33.94
C SER A 10 16.21 -8.12 32.66
N VAL A 11 16.31 -7.33 31.60
CA VAL A 11 17.35 -7.57 30.57
C VAL A 11 18.14 -6.28 30.40
N CYS A 12 18.74 -5.85 31.50
CA CYS A 12 19.76 -4.82 31.54
C CYS A 12 21.11 -5.52 31.72
N MET A 13 22.06 -5.22 30.83
CA MET A 13 23.50 -5.33 31.03
C MET A 13 24.07 -6.67 31.52
N PHE A 14 24.50 -7.52 30.60
CA PHE A 14 25.77 -8.26 30.60
C PHE A 14 25.87 -8.77 29.15
N VAL A 15 26.69 -8.24 28.25
CA VAL A 15 28.13 -8.48 28.17
C VAL A 15 28.80 -7.35 27.38
N LEU A 16 29.68 -6.59 28.03
CA LEU A 16 30.74 -5.82 27.39
C LEU A 16 32.03 -6.59 27.62
N ALA A 17 32.56 -7.27 26.60
CA ALA A 17 33.95 -7.68 26.56
C ALA A 17 34.33 -8.06 25.12
N GLU A 18 35.14 -7.19 24.51
CA GLU A 18 36.15 -7.52 23.51
C GLU A 18 35.68 -8.07 22.15
N ALA A 19 35.53 -7.17 21.18
CA ALA A 19 36.45 -7.15 20.06
C ALA A 19 36.32 -5.84 19.29
N GLN A 20 37.41 -5.10 19.22
CA GLN A 20 37.66 -4.12 18.17
C GLN A 20 37.65 -4.86 16.82
N TYR A 21 36.49 -5.00 16.17
CA TYR A 21 36.43 -5.33 14.75
C TYR A 21 36.18 -4.02 14.00
N GLY A 22 37.20 -3.61 13.26
CA GLY A 22 37.30 -2.30 12.65
C GLY A 22 36.07 -1.90 11.84
N TYR A 23 35.57 -0.71 12.12
CA TYR A 23 34.80 0.05 11.15
C TYR A 23 35.77 0.49 10.06
N GLY A 24 35.94 -0.37 9.06
CA GLY A 24 36.56 0.01 7.80
C GLY A 24 35.78 1.19 7.22
N ASN A 25 36.52 2.23 6.82
CA ASN A 25 36.02 3.24 5.88
C ASN A 25 35.42 2.50 4.70
N LEU A 26 34.09 2.49 4.60
CA LEU A 26 33.41 2.06 3.39
C LEU A 26 33.65 3.17 2.37
N ASP A 27 34.64 2.88 1.54
CA ASP A 27 34.86 3.42 0.22
C ASP A 27 33.53 3.85 -0.41
N HIS A 28 33.45 5.10 -0.83
CA HIS A 28 32.27 5.67 -1.46
C HIS A 28 32.13 4.98 -2.81
N GLY A 29 31.43 3.85 -2.80
CA GLY A 29 31.05 3.13 -4.00
C GLY A 29 30.45 4.14 -4.96
N HIS A 30 31.05 4.23 -6.14
CA HIS A 30 30.56 5.02 -7.25
C HIS A 30 29.07 4.72 -7.44
N HIS A 31 28.24 5.64 -6.97
CA HIS A 31 26.82 5.67 -7.29
C HIS A 31 26.77 5.94 -8.78
N GLU A 32 26.53 4.89 -9.57
CA GLU A 32 26.12 5.11 -10.95
C GLU A 32 24.74 5.76 -10.87
N ASP A 33 24.72 7.08 -11.05
CA ASP A 33 23.50 7.86 -11.22
C ASP A 33 22.86 7.45 -12.56
N TYR A 34 22.20 6.29 -12.57
CA TYR A 34 21.25 5.98 -13.61
C TYR A 34 20.13 7.04 -13.53
N PRO A 35 19.79 7.71 -14.64
CA PRO A 35 18.66 8.62 -14.63
C PRO A 35 17.41 7.86 -14.21
N HIS A 36 16.86 8.24 -13.06
CA HIS A 36 15.59 7.69 -12.57
C HIS A 36 14.45 8.38 -13.31
N GLU A 37 13.92 7.73 -14.33
CA GLU A 37 12.70 8.20 -14.99
C GLU A 37 11.49 8.10 -14.03
N PRO A 38 10.53 9.04 -14.11
CA PRO A 38 9.31 8.92 -13.32
C PRO A 38 8.56 7.61 -13.64
N ALA A 39 7.85 7.05 -12.65
CA ALA A 39 7.11 5.80 -12.86
C ALA A 39 5.88 6.03 -13.76
N HIS A 40 5.69 5.18 -14.77
CA HIS A 40 4.54 5.23 -15.68
C HIS A 40 3.93 3.84 -15.88
N TYR A 41 2.61 3.72 -15.78
CA TYR A 41 1.89 2.50 -16.17
C TYR A 41 0.42 2.77 -16.49
N THR A 42 -0.20 1.79 -17.13
CA THR A 42 -1.65 1.66 -17.23
C THR A 42 -1.99 0.21 -16.97
N PHE A 43 -2.96 -0.06 -16.08
CA PHE A 43 -3.46 -1.40 -15.84
C PHE A 43 -4.98 -1.42 -15.80
N GLU A 44 -5.54 -2.55 -16.19
CA GLU A 44 -6.97 -2.83 -16.04
C GLU A 44 -7.23 -4.31 -15.83
N TYR A 45 -8.31 -4.63 -15.13
CA TYR A 45 -8.88 -5.98 -15.09
C TYR A 45 -10.39 -5.92 -14.96
N LYS A 46 -11.05 -7.02 -15.34
CA LYS A 46 -12.49 -7.21 -15.22
C LYS A 46 -12.79 -8.66 -14.84
N VAL A 47 -13.74 -8.84 -13.93
CA VAL A 47 -14.31 -10.13 -13.56
C VAL A 47 -15.81 -10.06 -13.82
N HIS A 48 -16.32 -11.07 -14.50
CA HIS A 48 -17.74 -11.28 -14.71
C HIS A 48 -18.02 -12.78 -14.64
N ASP A 49 -18.25 -13.27 -13.43
CA ASP A 49 -18.52 -14.68 -13.14
C ASP A 49 -19.99 -14.90 -12.78
N PRO A 50 -20.80 -15.50 -13.66
CA PRO A 50 -22.20 -15.79 -13.39
C PRO A 50 -22.43 -16.83 -12.28
N HIS A 51 -21.43 -17.67 -11.97
CA HIS A 51 -21.57 -18.73 -10.96
C HIS A 51 -21.41 -18.19 -9.54
N THR A 52 -20.38 -17.36 -9.33
CA THR A 52 -20.14 -16.72 -8.02
C THR A 52 -20.85 -15.37 -7.88
N HIS A 53 -21.41 -14.84 -8.98
CA HIS A 53 -21.99 -13.51 -9.09
C HIS A 53 -20.98 -12.37 -8.86
N ASP A 54 -19.69 -12.65 -9.03
CA ASP A 54 -18.62 -11.69 -8.93
C ASP A 54 -18.52 -10.85 -10.20
N VAL A 55 -18.98 -9.60 -10.11
CA VAL A 55 -18.92 -8.62 -11.20
C VAL A 55 -18.16 -7.40 -10.69
N LYS A 56 -16.94 -7.22 -11.19
CA LYS A 56 -16.09 -6.08 -10.83
C LYS A 56 -15.13 -5.69 -11.94
N SER A 57 -14.68 -4.44 -11.91
CA SER A 57 -13.67 -3.92 -12.82
C SER A 57 -12.79 -2.89 -12.14
N GLN A 58 -11.57 -2.73 -12.64
CA GLN A 58 -10.65 -1.69 -12.21
C GLN A 58 -9.85 -1.20 -13.40
N HIS A 59 -9.53 0.10 -13.40
CA HIS A 59 -8.61 0.73 -14.34
C HIS A 59 -7.81 1.78 -13.59
N GLU A 60 -6.50 1.84 -13.81
CA GLU A 60 -5.64 2.88 -13.24
C GLU A 60 -4.51 3.26 -14.20
N ILE A 61 -4.18 4.54 -14.17
CA ILE A 61 -3.04 5.13 -14.89
C ILE A 61 -2.17 5.84 -13.87
N ARG A 62 -0.85 5.63 -13.97
CA ARG A 62 0.15 6.40 -13.26
C ARG A 62 1.03 7.17 -14.22
N SER A 63 1.29 8.43 -13.89
CA SER A 63 2.26 9.28 -14.55
C SER A 63 3.09 10.05 -13.52
N GLY A 64 4.31 9.61 -13.26
CA GLY A 64 5.18 10.17 -12.24
C GLY A 64 4.58 9.98 -10.85
N ASP A 65 4.23 11.07 -10.17
CA ASP A 65 3.57 11.07 -8.86
C ASP A 65 2.03 11.08 -8.96
N ASP A 66 1.48 11.30 -10.16
CA ASP A 66 0.03 11.36 -10.38
C ASP A 66 -0.53 9.96 -10.67
N VAL A 67 -1.49 9.52 -9.85
CA VAL A 67 -2.28 8.31 -10.07
C VAL A 67 -3.74 8.70 -10.25
N LYS A 68 -4.41 8.11 -11.25
CA LYS A 68 -5.85 8.27 -11.47
C LYS A 68 -6.44 6.92 -11.83
N GLY A 69 -7.59 6.60 -11.27
CA GLY A 69 -8.24 5.35 -11.58
C GLY A 69 -9.67 5.28 -11.10
N TYR A 70 -10.30 4.16 -11.40
CA TYR A 70 -11.57 3.80 -10.84
C TYR A 70 -11.66 2.31 -10.62
N TYR A 71 -12.51 1.90 -9.68
CA TYR A 71 -13.00 0.53 -9.60
C TYR A 71 -14.52 0.52 -9.49
N SER A 72 -15.13 -0.58 -9.92
CA SER A 72 -16.56 -0.84 -9.76
C SER A 72 -16.77 -2.27 -9.30
N LEU A 73 -17.75 -2.49 -8.41
CA LEU A 73 -18.26 -3.81 -8.06
C LEU A 73 -19.78 -3.77 -7.89
N VAL A 74 -20.42 -4.90 -8.19
CA VAL A 74 -21.80 -5.17 -7.78
C VAL A 74 -21.78 -5.61 -6.31
N GLU A 75 -22.56 -4.94 -5.48
CA GLU A 75 -22.72 -5.22 -4.05
C GLU A 75 -23.72 -6.37 -3.81
N PRO A 76 -23.74 -6.97 -2.60
CA PRO A 76 -24.66 -8.08 -2.30
C PRO A 76 -26.16 -7.74 -2.45
N ASP A 77 -26.53 -6.47 -2.31
CA ASP A 77 -27.90 -5.99 -2.53
C ASP A 77 -28.22 -5.75 -4.02
N GLY A 78 -27.24 -5.95 -4.90
CA GLY A 78 -27.32 -5.72 -6.33
C GLY A 78 -27.15 -4.25 -6.74
N SER A 79 -26.85 -3.34 -5.81
CA SER A 79 -26.40 -2.00 -6.15
C SER A 79 -24.99 -2.05 -6.75
N VAL A 80 -24.61 -1.00 -7.47
CA VAL A 80 -23.26 -0.85 -8.02
C VAL A 80 -22.54 0.23 -7.27
N ARG A 81 -21.42 -0.13 -6.64
CA ARG A 81 -20.45 0.84 -6.13
C ARG A 81 -19.44 1.14 -7.23
N GLU A 82 -19.23 2.41 -7.51
CA GLU A 82 -18.22 2.92 -8.43
C GLU A 82 -17.39 3.97 -7.70
N VAL A 83 -16.08 3.77 -7.63
CA VAL A 83 -15.17 4.67 -6.90
C VAL A 83 -14.16 5.22 -7.87
N HIS A 84 -14.17 6.54 -8.06
CA HIS A 84 -13.14 7.27 -8.80
C HIS A 84 -12.13 7.82 -7.82
N TYR A 85 -10.86 7.68 -8.11
CA TYR A 85 -9.80 8.12 -7.20
C TYR A 85 -8.63 8.78 -7.92
N THR A 86 -7.96 9.65 -7.20
CA THR A 86 -6.73 10.32 -7.59
C THR A 86 -5.73 10.29 -6.44
N ALA A 87 -4.43 10.21 -6.73
CA ALA A 87 -3.39 10.43 -5.74
C ALA A 87 -2.24 11.24 -6.33
N ASP A 88 -1.70 12.17 -5.56
CA ASP A 88 -0.51 12.94 -5.91
C ASP A 88 0.29 13.31 -4.66
N LYS A 89 1.50 13.86 -4.85
CA LYS A 89 2.44 14.22 -3.77
C LYS A 89 1.93 15.30 -2.82
N HIS A 90 1.04 16.18 -3.28
CA HIS A 90 0.57 17.35 -2.54
C HIS A 90 -0.75 17.09 -1.81
N ASN A 91 -1.70 16.44 -2.48
CA ASN A 91 -3.07 16.22 -2.01
C ASN A 91 -3.26 14.83 -1.40
N GLY A 92 -2.32 13.91 -1.60
CA GLY A 92 -2.47 12.51 -1.21
C GLY A 92 -3.62 11.83 -1.95
N PHE A 93 -4.13 10.74 -1.38
CA PHE A 93 -5.24 9.98 -1.95
C PHE A 93 -6.59 10.66 -1.72
N ASN A 94 -7.37 10.84 -2.78
CA ASN A 94 -8.72 11.38 -2.77
C ASN A 94 -9.64 10.46 -3.58
N ALA A 95 -10.85 10.22 -3.09
CA ALA A 95 -11.82 9.35 -3.77
C ALA A 95 -13.25 9.88 -3.68
N VAL A 96 -14.00 9.67 -4.76
CA VAL A 96 -15.44 9.94 -4.85
C VAL A 96 -16.15 8.62 -5.07
N VAL A 97 -17.11 8.32 -4.19
CA VAL A 97 -17.88 7.08 -4.22
C VAL A 97 -19.28 7.37 -4.76
N HIS A 98 -19.66 6.64 -5.81
CA HIS A 98 -21.00 6.64 -6.37
C HIS A 98 -21.67 5.30 -6.08
N HIS A 99 -22.90 5.35 -5.56
CA HIS A 99 -23.76 4.18 -5.43
C HIS A 99 -24.92 4.31 -6.41
N LYS A 100 -25.04 3.33 -7.30
CA LYS A 100 -26.18 3.20 -8.22
C LYS A 100 -27.09 2.12 -7.67
N PRO A 101 -28.34 2.43 -7.29
CA PRO A 101 -29.27 1.41 -6.79
C PRO A 101 -29.54 0.38 -7.88
N ARG A 102 -29.93 -0.81 -7.47
CA ARG A 102 -30.36 -1.85 -8.41
C ARG A 102 -31.57 -1.34 -9.20
N HIS A 103 -31.45 -1.33 -10.53
CA HIS A 103 -32.59 -1.10 -11.42
C HIS A 103 -33.48 -2.35 -11.42
N TYR A 104 -34.78 -2.14 -11.20
CA TYR A 104 -35.84 -3.16 -11.30
C TYR A 104 -36.56 -3.07 -12.65
#